data_AF-A0A535TYE9-F1
#
_entry.id   AF-A0A535TYE9-F1
#
_cell.length_a   1.000
_cell.length_b   1.000
_cell.length_c   1.000
_cell.angle_alpha   90.00
_cell.angle_beta   90.00
_cell.angle_gamma   90.00
#
_symmetry.space_group_name_H-M   'P 1'
#
loop_
_entity.id
_entity.type
_entity.pdbx_description
1 polymer ?
#
loop_
_entity_poly.entity_id
_entity_poly.type
_entity_poly.pdbx_seq_one_letter_code
_entity_poly.pdbx_strand_id
1 'polypeptide(L)'
;ITHNETSTGVTNRLQALADVVKRRQRLLIVDGVSSIGSIELPVDGWGVDVAITASQKGWMLPPGVTMLSISKAAWQRQASARAPRFYFDWARAQKLQAKGMTFTTPAMSILFGLRES
;
A
#
# COMPACT_ATOMS: atom_id res chain seq x y z
N ILE A 1 7.65 7.15 3.20
CA ILE A 1 8.35 7.89 2.13
C ILE A 1 7.39 8.01 0.96
N THR A 2 7.17 9.20 0.41
CA THR A 2 6.40 9.37 -0.83
C THR A 2 7.31 9.03 -2.01
N HIS A 3 6.96 8.06 -2.83
CA HIS A 3 7.80 7.68 -3.98
C HIS A 3 7.79 8.77 -5.04
N ASN A 4 6.61 9.31 -5.37
CA ASN A 4 6.45 10.41 -6.30
C ASN A 4 5.60 11.52 -5.67
N GLU A 5 6.20 12.67 -5.40
CA GLU A 5 5.49 13.82 -4.85
C GLU A 5 4.75 14.55 -5.98
N THR A 6 3.44 14.32 -6.06
CA THR A 6 2.61 14.82 -7.17
C THR A 6 2.59 16.34 -7.23
N SER A 7 2.65 17.01 -6.08
CA SER A 7 2.55 18.48 -6.01
C SER A 7 3.77 19.20 -6.62
N THR A 8 4.93 18.54 -6.63
CA THR A 8 6.19 19.10 -7.13
C THR A 8 6.76 18.36 -8.33
N GLY A 9 6.18 17.21 -8.69
CA GLY A 9 6.68 16.34 -9.76
C GLY A 9 8.00 15.63 -9.41
N VAL A 10 8.35 15.54 -8.14
CA VAL A 10 9.63 14.96 -7.70
C VAL A 10 9.47 13.47 -7.38
N THR A 11 10.25 12.63 -8.07
CA THR A 11 10.37 11.20 -7.73
C THR A 11 11.59 10.96 -6.85
N ASN A 12 11.36 10.45 -5.64
CA ASN A 12 12.42 10.10 -4.70
C ASN A 12 13.18 8.86 -5.19
N ARG A 13 14.51 8.85 -5.02
CA ARG A 13 15.36 7.68 -5.34
C ARG A 13 15.17 6.57 -4.30
N LEU A 14 14.05 5.86 -4.42
CA LEU A 14 13.54 5.00 -3.36
C LEU A 14 14.46 3.84 -3.02
N GLN A 15 15.13 3.23 -4.00
CA GLN A 15 16.09 2.15 -3.75
C GLN A 15 17.20 2.56 -2.76
N ALA A 16 17.84 3.72 -2.99
CA ALA A 16 18.90 4.20 -2.11
C ALA A 16 18.39 4.50 -0.70
N LEU A 17 17.17 5.04 -0.58
CA LEU A 17 16.51 5.27 0.71
C LEU A 17 16.15 3.95 1.39
N ALA A 18 15.69 2.96 0.62
CA ALA A 18 15.36 1.64 1.13
C ALA A 18 16.58 0.97 1.74
N ASP A 19 17.73 0.97 1.06
CA ASP A 19 18.97 0.41 1.58
C ASP A 19 19.35 1.03 2.94
N VAL A 20 19.19 2.35 3.08
CA VAL A 20 19.46 3.08 4.32
C VAL A 20 18.52 2.64 5.45
N VAL A 21 17.23 2.47 5.15
CA VAL A 21 16.20 2.04 6.12
C VAL A 21 16.42 0.57 6.52
N LYS A 22 16.72 -0.30 5.57
CA LYS A 22 16.98 -1.74 5.77
C LYS A 22 18.25 -1.97 6.59
N ARG A 23 19.35 -1.23 6.35
CA ARG A 23 20.56 -1.29 7.18
C ARG A 23 20.30 -0.93 8.65
N ARG A 24 19.27 -0.12 8.93
CA ARG A 24 18.84 0.24 10.29
C ARG A 24 17.78 -0.68 10.86
N GLN A 25 17.43 -1.77 10.16
CA GLN A 25 16.43 -2.75 10.57
C GLN A 25 15.08 -2.09 10.92
N ARG A 26 14.70 -1.06 10.15
CA ARG A 26 13.43 -0.35 10.30
C ARG A 26 12.44 -0.79 9.22
N LEU A 27 11.15 -0.62 9.52
CA LEU A 27 10.11 -0.81 8.53
C LEU A 27 10.13 0.32 7.50
N LEU A 28 9.96 -0.02 6.23
CA LEU A 28 9.85 0.90 5.11
C LEU A 28 8.40 0.97 4.64
N ILE A 29 7.75 2.10 4.91
CA ILE A 29 6.39 2.40 4.42
C ILE A 29 6.51 3.39 3.27
N VAL A 30 5.92 3.04 2.13
CA VAL A 30 5.97 3.82 0.90
C VAL A 30 4.57 4.21 0.46
N ASP A 31 4.35 5.52 0.37
CA ASP A 31 3.24 6.07 -0.38
C ASP A 31 3.62 6.05 -1.87
N GLY A 32 2.98 5.15 -2.60
CA GLY A 32 3.15 4.97 -4.03
C GLY A 32 1.94 5.43 -4.84
N VAL A 33 1.03 6.22 -4.27
CA VAL A 33 -0.27 6.57 -4.88
C VAL A 33 -0.12 7.12 -6.30
N SER A 34 0.84 8.01 -6.54
CA SER A 34 1.11 8.60 -7.86
C SER A 34 2.29 7.97 -8.59
N SER A 35 2.69 6.75 -8.22
CA SER A 35 3.83 6.05 -8.84
C SER A 35 3.51 4.60 -9.21
N ILE A 36 2.79 3.84 -8.38
CA ILE A 36 2.45 2.45 -8.67
C ILE A 36 1.48 2.42 -9.86
N GLY A 37 1.81 1.62 -10.87
CA GLY A 37 1.15 1.62 -12.18
C GLY A 37 1.75 2.62 -13.19
N SER A 38 2.81 3.35 -12.85
CA SER A 38 3.44 4.33 -13.76
C SER A 38 4.98 4.40 -13.66
N ILE A 39 5.54 4.17 -12.47
CA ILE A 39 6.98 4.20 -12.16
C ILE A 39 7.32 2.89 -11.47
N GLU A 40 8.46 2.31 -11.82
CA GLU A 40 8.92 1.04 -11.27
C GLU A 40 9.07 1.11 -9.74
N LEU A 41 8.45 0.16 -9.04
CA LEU A 41 8.56 -0.01 -7.59
C LEU A 41 8.56 -1.52 -7.29
N PRO A 42 9.73 -2.19 -7.34
CA PRO A 42 9.85 -3.59 -7.01
C PRO A 42 9.77 -3.75 -5.48
N VAL A 43 8.54 -3.93 -4.97
CA VAL A 43 8.19 -3.97 -3.54
C VAL A 43 9.13 -4.90 -2.77
N ASP A 44 9.19 -6.18 -3.15
CA ASP A 44 10.01 -7.18 -2.45
C ASP A 44 11.50 -6.94 -2.67
N GLY A 45 11.88 -6.59 -3.92
CA GLY A 45 13.28 -6.36 -4.30
C GLY A 45 13.94 -5.20 -3.55
N TRP A 46 13.17 -4.17 -3.20
CA TRP A 46 13.64 -3.05 -2.37
C TRP A 46 13.28 -3.21 -0.90
N GLY A 47 12.68 -4.34 -0.51
CA GLY A 47 12.29 -4.62 0.88
C GLY A 47 11.28 -3.61 1.42
N VAL A 48 10.35 -3.12 0.62
CA VAL A 48 9.25 -2.26 1.07
C VAL A 48 8.29 -3.08 1.94
N ASP A 49 8.07 -2.63 3.17
CA ASP A 49 7.22 -3.36 4.12
C ASP A 49 5.74 -3.05 3.98
N VAL A 50 5.41 -1.82 3.58
CA VAL A 50 4.05 -1.42 3.23
C VAL A 50 4.13 -0.54 1.99
N ALA A 51 3.45 -0.94 0.92
CA ALA A 51 3.27 -0.13 -0.29
C ALA A 51 1.80 0.25 -0.42
N ILE A 52 1.52 1.53 -0.70
CA ILE A 52 0.16 2.08 -0.75
C ILE A 52 -0.10 2.67 -2.13
N THR A 53 -1.23 2.33 -2.75
CA THR A 53 -1.71 2.95 -3.99
C THR A 53 -3.21 3.19 -3.97
N ALA A 54 -3.74 3.99 -4.90
CA ALA A 54 -5.16 4.28 -5.01
C ALA A 54 -5.66 4.15 -6.47
N SER A 55 -6.95 3.83 -6.64
CA SER A 55 -7.56 3.51 -7.94
C SER A 55 -7.49 4.64 -8.98
N GLN A 56 -7.47 5.90 -8.55
CA GLN A 56 -7.56 7.08 -9.41
C GLN A 56 -6.24 7.67 -9.91
N LYS A 57 -5.19 6.85 -9.94
CA LYS A 57 -3.86 7.26 -10.41
C LYS A 57 -3.38 6.32 -11.50
N GLY A 58 -2.29 5.57 -11.28
CA GLY A 58 -1.73 4.67 -12.29
C GLY A 58 -2.70 3.60 -12.79
N TRP A 59 -3.81 3.36 -12.08
CA TRP A 59 -4.85 2.40 -12.43
C TRP A 59 -5.98 2.99 -13.28
N MET A 60 -6.03 4.31 -13.49
CA MET A 60 -6.97 4.99 -14.37
C MET A 60 -8.47 4.72 -14.08
N LEU A 61 -8.83 4.46 -12.82
CA LEU A 61 -10.21 4.22 -12.37
C LEU A 61 -10.76 5.39 -11.54
N PRO A 62 -12.07 5.47 -11.27
CA PRO A 62 -12.61 6.47 -10.35
C PRO A 62 -12.02 6.35 -8.93
N PRO A 63 -12.00 7.43 -8.13
CA PRO A 63 -11.53 7.38 -6.75
C PRO A 63 -12.48 6.56 -5.87
N GLY A 64 -11.93 5.71 -5.00
CA GLY A 64 -12.71 5.01 -3.99
C GLY A 64 -12.12 3.71 -3.45
N VAL A 65 -10.99 3.25 -3.98
CA VAL A 65 -10.26 2.08 -3.45
C VAL A 65 -8.79 2.41 -3.23
N THR A 66 -8.30 2.08 -2.03
CA THR A 66 -6.87 2.06 -1.70
C THR A 66 -6.42 0.60 -1.64
N MET A 67 -5.29 0.27 -2.27
CA MET A 67 -4.68 -1.04 -2.25
C MET A 67 -3.37 -1.00 -1.47
N LEU A 68 -3.13 -2.05 -0.69
CA LEU A 68 -1.99 -2.17 0.20
C LEU A 68 -1.26 -3.48 -0.09
N SER A 69 0.05 -3.42 -0.27
CA SER A 69 0.94 -4.58 -0.10
C SER A 69 1.58 -4.50 1.28
N ILE A 70 1.62 -5.61 2.02
CA ILE A 70 2.06 -5.66 3.43
C ILE A 70 2.98 -6.87 3.63
N SER A 71 4.23 -6.62 4.05
CA SER A 71 5.22 -7.65 4.32
C SER A 71 4.93 -8.43 5.61
N LYS A 72 5.58 -9.59 5.76
CA LYS A 72 5.52 -10.39 7.00
C LYS A 72 5.98 -9.60 8.23
N ALA A 73 7.02 -8.78 8.10
CA ALA A 73 7.54 -7.95 9.20
C ALA A 73 6.53 -6.86 9.60
N ALA A 74 5.84 -6.25 8.64
CA ALA A 74 4.77 -5.30 8.92
C ALA A 74 3.58 -5.96 9.65
N TRP A 75 3.18 -7.17 9.25
CA TRP A 75 2.14 -7.94 9.97
C TRP A 75 2.53 -8.25 11.43
N GLN A 76 3.77 -8.66 11.67
CA GLN A 76 4.27 -8.89 13.04
C GLN A 76 4.23 -7.61 13.88
N ARG A 77 4.58 -6.47 13.29
CA ARG A 77 4.49 -5.17 13.98
C ARG A 77 3.05 -4.73 14.22
N GLN A 78 2.14 -4.99 13.29
CA GLN A 78 0.71 -4.69 13.38
C GLN A 78 0.08 -5.43 14.58
N ALA A 79 0.44 -6.71 14.78
CA ALA A 79 -0.09 -7.55 15.85
C ALA A 79 0.22 -7.06 17.27
N SER A 80 1.34 -6.35 17.45
CA SER A 80 1.76 -5.75 18.73
C SER A 80 1.44 -4.26 18.85
N ALA A 81 0.92 -3.63 17.79
CA ALA A 81 0.63 -2.20 17.80
C ALA A 81 -0.61 -1.88 18.64
N ARG A 82 -0.52 -0.84 19.48
CA ARG A 82 -1.58 -0.42 20.42
C ARG A 82 -2.45 0.74 19.93
N ALA A 83 -2.17 1.25 18.72
CA ALA A 83 -2.97 2.31 18.13
C ALA A 83 -4.43 1.84 17.98
N PRO A 84 -5.42 2.61 18.50
CA PRO A 84 -6.83 2.32 18.33
C PRO A 84 -7.16 2.19 16.85
N ARG A 85 -7.88 1.13 16.49
CA ARG A 85 -8.28 0.85 15.11
C ARG A 85 -9.61 0.14 15.10
N PHE A 86 -10.47 0.52 14.16
CA PHE A 86 -11.75 -0.15 13.93
C PHE A 86 -11.94 -0.38 12.43
N TYR A 87 -12.07 0.70 11.66
CA TYR A 87 -12.23 0.63 10.21
C TYR A 87 -10.94 0.18 9.50
N PHE A 88 -9.80 0.75 9.90
CA PHE A 88 -8.47 0.39 9.35
C PHE A 88 -7.80 -0.77 10.11
N ASP A 89 -8.57 -1.66 10.72
CA ASP A 89 -7.99 -2.88 11.29
C ASP A 89 -7.66 -3.87 10.19
N TRP A 90 -6.38 -3.88 9.79
CA TRP A 90 -5.89 -4.77 8.74
C TRP A 90 -6.04 -6.26 9.09
N ALA A 91 -5.93 -6.65 10.36
CA ALA A 91 -6.09 -8.05 10.76
C ALA A 91 -7.53 -8.51 10.56
N ARG A 92 -8.49 -7.63 10.88
CA ARG A 92 -9.92 -7.85 10.60
C ARG A 92 -10.18 -7.91 9.10
N ALA A 93 -9.63 -6.97 8.34
CA ALA A 93 -9.77 -6.92 6.88
C ALA A 93 -9.22 -8.20 6.22
N GLN A 94 -8.01 -8.64 6.58
CA GLN A 94 -7.39 -9.87 6.06
C GLN A 94 -8.22 -11.12 6.37
N LYS A 95 -8.75 -11.23 7.61
CA LYS A 95 -9.59 -12.37 8.00
C LYS A 95 -10.91 -12.45 7.21
N LEU A 96 -11.50 -11.30 6.88
CA LEU A 96 -12.71 -11.24 6.05
C LEU A 96 -12.40 -11.50 4.58
N GLN A 97 -11.29 -10.92 4.08
CA GLN A 97 -10.83 -11.12 2.70
C GLN A 97 -10.54 -12.60 2.40
N ALA A 98 -9.98 -13.34 3.37
CA ALA A 98 -9.78 -14.80 3.26
C ALA A 98 -11.08 -15.59 3.07
N LYS A 99 -12.24 -14.98 3.36
CA LYS A 99 -13.58 -15.55 3.14
C LYS A 99 -14.30 -14.92 1.94
N GLY A 100 -13.61 -14.11 1.13
CA GLY A 100 -14.22 -13.35 0.03
C GLY A 100 -15.14 -12.21 0.48
N MET A 101 -15.01 -11.74 1.73
CA MET A 101 -15.84 -10.67 2.30
C MET A 101 -15.01 -9.41 2.58
N THR A 102 -15.70 -8.28 2.67
CA THR A 102 -15.13 -7.00 3.13
C THR A 102 -15.72 -6.59 4.47
N PHE A 103 -15.05 -5.68 5.18
CA PHE A 103 -15.54 -5.19 6.47
C PHE A 103 -16.83 -4.35 6.33
N THR A 104 -16.91 -3.55 5.27
CA THR A 104 -18.09 -2.77 4.88
C THR A 104 -18.37 -2.98 3.40
N THR A 105 -19.54 -2.56 2.93
CA THR A 105 -19.84 -2.49 1.48
C THR A 105 -18.72 -1.76 0.74
N PRO A 106 -18.00 -2.43 -0.19
CA PRO A 106 -16.91 -1.80 -0.91
C PRO A 106 -17.46 -1.06 -2.14
N ALA A 107 -16.61 -0.26 -2.79
CA ALA A 107 -16.94 0.37 -4.06
C ALA A 107 -16.97 -0.67 -5.19
N MET A 108 -18.08 -1.41 -5.31
CA MET A 108 -18.21 -2.57 -6.19
C MET A 108 -17.81 -2.27 -7.64
N SER A 109 -18.29 -1.17 -8.23
CA SER A 109 -17.95 -0.80 -9.62
C SER A 109 -16.46 -0.58 -9.81
N ILE A 110 -15.76 -0.03 -8.81
CA ILE A 110 -14.30 0.19 -8.86
C ILE A 110 -13.55 -1.13 -8.72
N LEU A 111 -14.01 -2.04 -7.84
CA LEU A 111 -13.42 -3.36 -7.71
C LEU A 111 -13.58 -4.20 -8.99
N PHE A 112 -14.73 -4.12 -9.66
CA PHE A 112 -14.91 -4.74 -10.97
C PHE A 112 -13.97 -4.12 -12.00
N GLY A 113 -13.85 -2.78 -12.05
CA GLY A 113 -12.89 -2.11 -12.93
C GLY A 113 -11.45 -2.57 -12.70
N LEU A 114 -11.02 -2.68 -11.43
CA LEU A 114 -9.67 -3.15 -11.08
C LEU A 114 -9.41 -4.59 -11.54
N ARG A 115 -10.43 -5.45 -11.57
CA ARG A 115 -10.28 -6.84 -12.03
C ARG A 115 -10.04 -6.94 -13.53
N GLU A 116 -10.56 -6.00 -14.30
CA GLU A 116 -10.39 -5.95 -15.76
C GLU A 116 -9.13 -5.16 -16.19
N SER A 117 -8.35 -4.63 -15.24
CA SER A 117 -7.15 -3.82 -15.47
C SER A 117 -5.86 -4.65 -15.47
#